data_AF-A0A7X6PWN8-F1
#
_entry.id   AF-A0A7X6PWN8-F1
#
_cell.length_a   1.000
_cell.length_b   1.000
_cell.length_c   1.000
_cell.angle_alpha   90.00
_cell.angle_beta   90.00
_cell.angle_gamma   90.00
#
_symmetry.space_group_name_H-M   'P 1'
#
loop_
_entity.id
_entity.type
_entity.pdbx_description
1 polymer ?
#
loop_
_entity_poly.entity_id
_entity_poly.type
_entity_poly.pdbx_seq_one_letter_code
_entity_poly.pdbx_strand_id
1 'polypeptide(L)'
;GKEMLRFSMLTCEEQINTKTFAHMKRIRPRRVLIIDEEKQIVGTFPLFVHDGTSRTAKPGDPPGMILNLVTMETFGIRDGLIQHVEAAPFVTLPYGLGNGWSMDSGR
;
A
#
# COMPACT_ATOMS: atom_id res chain seq x y z
N GLY A 1 -3.82 13.79 12.72
CA GLY A 1 -4.69 14.94 13.00
C GLY A 1 -4.86 15.80 11.76
N LYS A 2 -4.05 16.85 11.58
CA LYS A 2 -4.10 17.75 10.41
C LYS A 2 -3.16 17.35 9.27
N GLU A 3 -1.94 16.91 9.59
CA GLU A 3 -0.96 16.46 8.58
C GLU A 3 -1.46 15.26 7.76
N MET A 4 -2.09 14.29 8.42
CA MET A 4 -2.68 13.14 7.74
C MET A 4 -3.83 13.52 6.80
N LEU A 5 -4.65 14.51 7.19
CA LEU A 5 -5.72 15.05 6.33
C LEU A 5 -5.14 15.80 5.13
N ARG A 6 -4.06 16.56 5.33
CA ARG A 6 -3.35 17.23 4.24
C ARG A 6 -2.77 16.23 3.26
N PHE A 7 -2.15 15.17 3.76
CA PHE A 7 -1.63 14.09 2.95
C PHE A 7 -2.73 13.37 2.16
N SER A 8 -3.89 13.09 2.76
CA SER A 8 -5.00 12.42 2.06
C SER A 8 -5.67 13.25 0.96
N MET A 9 -5.46 14.57 0.94
CA MET A 9 -5.97 15.46 -0.10
C MET A 9 -5.02 15.62 -1.29
N LEU A 10 -3.81 15.07 -1.22
CA LEU A 10 -2.87 15.05 -2.33
C LEU A 10 -3.29 14.00 -3.37
N THR A 11 -2.97 14.24 -4.64
CA THR A 11 -3.06 13.24 -5.70
C THR A 11 -2.12 12.06 -5.42
N CYS A 12 -2.36 10.89 -6.04
CA CYS A 12 -1.50 9.72 -5.87
C CYS A 12 -0.02 10.03 -6.20
N GLU A 13 0.23 10.78 -7.28
CA GLU A 13 1.57 11.21 -7.66
C GLU A 13 2.23 12.08 -6.57
N GLU A 14 1.51 13.09 -6.07
CA GLU A 14 2.01 13.94 -4.99
C GLU A 14 2.32 13.14 -3.72
N GLN A 15 1.45 12.20 -3.33
CA GLN A 15 1.66 11.31 -2.19
C GLN A 15 2.89 10.40 -2.36
N ILE A 16 3.16 9.92 -3.58
CA ILE A 16 4.37 9.14 -3.87
C ILE A 16 5.62 10.04 -3.82
N ASN A 17 5.51 11.26 -4.31
CA ASN A 17 6.60 12.24 -4.35
C ASN A 17 7.01 12.72 -2.95
N THR A 18 6.11 12.74 -1.96
CA THR A 18 6.49 13.01 -0.56
C THR A 18 7.41 11.95 0.05
N LYS A 19 7.57 10.79 -0.61
CA LYS A 19 8.33 9.64 -0.11
C LYS A 19 7.78 9.05 1.20
N THR A 20 6.54 9.36 1.56
CA THR A 20 5.89 8.81 2.76
C THR A 20 5.97 7.28 2.80
N PHE A 21 5.84 6.61 1.65
CA PHE A 21 5.90 5.15 1.54
C PHE A 21 7.28 4.56 1.21
N ALA A 22 8.36 5.35 1.22
CA ALA A 22 9.69 4.88 0.80
C ALA A 22 10.29 3.78 1.69
N HIS A 23 9.74 3.55 2.87
CA HIS A 23 10.17 2.54 3.83
C HIS A 23 9.50 1.16 3.63
N MET A 24 8.73 0.99 2.54
CA MET A 24 8.21 -0.33 2.16
C MET A 24 9.35 -1.27 1.75
N LYS A 25 9.48 -2.40 2.44
CA LYS A 25 10.51 -3.40 2.14
C LYS A 25 10.13 -4.27 0.96
N ARG A 26 8.84 -4.64 0.87
CA ARG A 26 8.35 -5.59 -0.13
C ARG A 26 6.86 -5.40 -0.39
N ILE A 27 6.47 -5.63 -1.63
CA ILE A 27 5.07 -5.80 -2.03
C ILE A 27 4.88 -7.29 -2.35
N ARG A 28 4.02 -7.96 -1.58
CA ARG A 28 3.65 -9.38 -1.72
C ARG A 28 2.47 -9.51 -2.69
N PRO A 29 2.35 -10.66 -3.37
CA PRO A 29 2.04 -10.71 -4.79
C PRO A 29 0.80 -9.92 -5.16
N ARG A 30 0.93 -9.07 -6.18
CA ARG A 30 -0.18 -8.39 -6.84
C ARG A 30 -1.01 -9.43 -7.57
N ARG A 31 -2.03 -9.94 -6.90
CA ARG A 31 -3.06 -10.75 -7.56
C ARG A 31 -4.05 -9.78 -8.20
N VAL A 32 -4.21 -9.91 -9.51
CA VAL A 32 -5.30 -9.27 -10.24
C VAL A 32 -6.57 -10.03 -9.90
N LEU A 33 -7.50 -9.37 -9.19
CA LEU A 33 -8.72 -9.99 -8.71
C LEU A 33 -9.96 -9.50 -9.47
N ILE A 34 -9.89 -8.27 -10.00
CA ILE A 34 -11.00 -7.63 -10.69
C ILE A 34 -10.49 -7.13 -12.04
N ILE A 35 -11.16 -7.53 -13.13
CA ILE A 35 -10.89 -7.08 -14.48
C ILE A 35 -12.20 -6.60 -15.08
N ASP A 36 -12.28 -5.33 -15.44
CA ASP A 36 -13.35 -4.76 -16.24
C ASP A 36 -12.78 -4.44 -17.63
N GLU A 37 -12.99 -5.37 -18.57
CA GLU A 37 -12.48 -5.25 -19.94
C GLU A 37 -13.19 -4.13 -20.71
N GLU A 38 -14.47 -3.86 -20.44
CA GLU A 38 -15.20 -2.80 -21.12
C GLU A 38 -14.64 -1.42 -20.76
N LYS A 39 -14.35 -1.20 -19.48
CA LYS A 39 -13.80 0.08 -18.98
C LYS A 39 -12.26 0.13 -19.02
N GLN A 40 -11.62 -1.00 -19.33
CA GLN A 40 -10.17 -1.18 -19.27
C GLN A 40 -9.62 -0.78 -17.88
N ILE A 41 -10.20 -1.36 -16.83
CA ILE A 41 -9.84 -1.11 -15.43
C ILE A 41 -9.50 -2.43 -14.74
N VAL A 42 -8.44 -2.43 -13.94
CA VAL A 42 -8.00 -3.59 -13.17
C VAL A 42 -7.90 -3.22 -11.69
N GLY A 43 -8.45 -4.08 -10.83
CA GLY A 43 -8.34 -3.98 -9.38
C GLY A 43 -7.48 -5.10 -8.79
N THR A 44 -6.56 -4.74 -7.89
CA THR A 44 -5.64 -5.66 -7.23
C THR A 44 -5.59 -5.44 -5.72
N PHE A 45 -5.22 -6.48 -4.98
CA PHE A 45 -5.08 -6.43 -3.52
C PHE A 45 -3.69 -6.94 -3.08
N PRO A 46 -2.62 -6.18 -3.33
CA PRO A 46 -1.31 -6.48 -2.77
C PRO A 46 -1.24 -6.30 -1.26
N LEU A 47 -0.23 -6.93 -0.68
CA LEU A 47 0.19 -6.69 0.70
C LEU A 47 1.52 -5.93 0.70
N PHE A 48 1.50 -4.70 1.21
CA PHE A 48 2.63 -3.84 1.46
C PHE A 48 3.25 -4.19 2.81
N VAL A 49 4.52 -4.57 2.81
CA VAL A 49 5.25 -5.02 3.99
C VAL A 49 6.28 -3.96 4.37
N HIS A 50 6.13 -3.37 5.55
CA HIS A 50 7.09 -2.39 6.08
C HIS A 50 8.38 -3.09 6.53
N ASP A 51 9.50 -2.37 6.51
CA ASP A 51 10.75 -2.90 7.08
C ASP A 51 10.73 -2.85 8.61
N GLY A 52 10.31 -3.96 9.23
CA GLY A 52 10.32 -4.10 10.69
C GLY A 52 11.71 -4.17 11.34
N THR A 53 12.80 -4.07 10.57
CA THR A 53 14.17 -3.93 11.12
C THR A 53 14.66 -2.49 11.19
N SER A 54 13.94 -1.53 10.59
CA SER A 54 14.27 -0.11 10.69
C SER A 54 13.95 0.39 12.11
N ARG A 55 15.00 0.73 12.87
CA ARG A 55 14.89 1.20 14.28
C ARG A 55 15.03 2.72 14.42
N THR A 56 15.32 3.42 13.34
CA THR A 56 15.60 4.86 13.35
C THR A 56 14.53 5.59 12.55
N ALA A 57 13.61 6.26 13.24
CA ALA A 57 12.76 7.28 12.62
C ALA A 57 13.66 8.45 12.19
N LYS A 58 13.66 8.79 10.90
CA LYS A 58 14.32 9.99 10.38
C LYS A 58 13.48 11.22 10.71
N PRO A 59 14.09 12.41 10.83
CA PRO A 59 13.33 13.65 10.91
C PRO A 59 12.34 13.77 9.74
N GLY A 60 11.05 13.90 10.04
CA GLY A 60 9.98 13.93 9.04
C GLY A 60 9.30 12.59 8.72
N ASP A 61 9.78 11.47 9.29
CA ASP A 61 9.06 10.21 9.19
C ASP A 61 7.68 10.35 9.87
N PRO A 62 6.60 9.86 9.23
CA PRO A 62 5.29 9.82 9.87
C PRO A 62 5.40 9.01 11.18
N PRO A 63 4.69 9.42 12.27
CA PRO A 63 4.73 8.72 13.54
C PRO A 63 4.54 7.21 13.34
N GLY A 64 5.60 6.47 13.65
CA GLY A 64 5.85 5.13 13.14
C GLY A 64 4.86 4.12 13.69
N MET A 65 3.92 3.71 12.87
CA MET A 65 3.26 2.42 13.04
C MET A 65 3.85 1.47 12.01
N ILE A 66 4.79 0.63 12.44
CA ILE A 66 5.28 -0.49 11.63
C ILE A 66 4.10 -1.45 11.49
N LEU A 67 3.41 -1.38 10.37
CA LEU A 67 2.24 -2.17 10.06
C LEU A 67 2.42 -2.83 8.69
N ASN A 68 1.72 -3.91 8.39
CA ASN A 68 1.55 -4.31 6.99
C ASN A 68 0.25 -3.70 6.49
N LEU A 69 0.15 -3.40 5.21
CA LEU A 69 -1.05 -2.80 4.63
C LEU A 69 -1.52 -3.65 3.46
N VAL A 70 -2.76 -4.15 3.54
CA VAL A 70 -3.46 -4.56 2.33
C VAL A 70 -4.01 -3.30 1.69
N THR A 71 -3.63 -3.07 0.44
CA THR A 71 -4.04 -1.90 -0.33
C THR A 71 -4.89 -2.37 -1.50
N MET A 72 -5.95 -1.63 -1.83
CA MET A 72 -6.60 -1.79 -3.11
C MET A 72 -5.89 -0.87 -4.11
N GLU A 73 -5.20 -1.43 -5.10
CA GLU A 73 -4.66 -0.67 -6.22
C GLU A 73 -5.58 -0.84 -7.43
N THR A 74 -6.03 0.27 -8.01
CA THR A 74 -6.83 0.32 -9.23
C THR A 74 -6.01 0.95 -10.35
N PHE A 75 -5.98 0.29 -11.50
CA PHE A 75 -5.23 0.73 -12.67
C PHE A 75 -6.17 1.00 -13.84
N GLY A 76 -6.12 2.22 -14.37
CA GLY A 76 -6.75 2.56 -15.64
C GLY A 76 -5.78 2.27 -16.79
N ILE A 77 -6.20 1.39 -17.70
CA ILE A 77 -5.40 0.97 -18.85
C ILE A 77 -5.91 1.68 -20.10
N ARG A 78 -5.01 2.33 -20.84
CA ARG A 78 -5.32 2.97 -22.12
C ARG A 78 -4.17 2.68 -23.09
N ASP A 79 -4.51 2.29 -24.31
CA ASP A 79 -3.53 1.90 -25.34
C ASP A 79 -2.53 0.83 -24.86
N GLY A 80 -2.98 -0.11 -24.01
CA GLY A 80 -2.14 -1.16 -23.43
C GLY A 80 -1.18 -0.69 -22.33
N LEU A 81 -1.26 0.57 -21.90
CA LEU A 81 -0.42 1.15 -20.86
C LEU A 81 -1.23 1.51 -19.62
N ILE A 82 -0.62 1.40 -18.43
CA ILE A 82 -1.19 1.96 -17.21
C ILE A 82 -1.03 3.48 -17.28
N GLN A 83 -2.15 4.20 -17.39
CA GLN A 83 -2.16 5.67 -17.44
C GLN A 83 -2.72 6.30 -16.17
N HIS A 84 -3.51 5.55 -15.40
CA HIS A 84 -4.09 6.01 -14.14
C HIS A 84 -3.84 5.00 -13.04
N VAL A 85 -3.52 5.52 -11.86
CA VAL A 85 -3.26 4.73 -10.65
C VAL A 85 -4.01 5.36 -9.51
N GLU A 86 -4.86 4.57 -8.86
CA GLU A 86 -5.48 4.91 -7.59
C GLU A 86 -5.11 3.84 -6.56
N ALA A 87 -4.77 4.26 -5.35
CA ALA A 87 -4.39 3.35 -4.28
C ALA A 87 -5.06 3.76 -2.97
N ALA A 88 -5.90 2.87 -2.43
CA ALA A 88 -6.58 3.10 -1.17
C ALA A 88 -6.07 2.11 -0.11
N PRO A 89 -5.58 2.59 1.05
CA PRO A 89 -5.35 1.74 2.21
C PRO A 89 -6.64 1.01 2.57
N PHE A 90 -6.64 -0.32 2.50
CA PHE A 90 -7.85 -1.12 2.69
C PHE A 90 -7.88 -1.70 4.11
N VAL A 91 -6.80 -2.38 4.53
CA VAL A 91 -6.69 -2.96 5.88
C VAL A 91 -5.27 -2.83 6.40
N THR A 92 -5.11 -2.23 7.58
CA THR A 92 -3.85 -2.23 8.34
C THR A 92 -3.76 -3.49 9.19
N LEU A 93 -2.64 -4.19 9.07
CA LEU A 93 -2.33 -5.42 9.81
C LEU A 93 -1.17 -5.16 10.77
N PRO A 94 -1.27 -5.59 12.04
CA PRO A 94 -0.13 -5.56 12.95
C PRO A 94 1.06 -6.31 12.38
N TYR A 95 2.27 -5.82 12.68
CA TYR A 95 3.48 -6.51 12.30
C TYR A 95 3.60 -7.86 13.02
N GLY A 96 4.02 -8.90 12.30
CA GLY A 96 4.14 -10.26 12.87
C GLY A 96 2.82 -11.03 12.96
N LEU A 97 1.69 -10.47 12.51
CA LEU A 97 0.43 -11.21 12.42
C LEU A 97 0.60 -12.46 11.54
N GLY A 98 0.13 -13.60 12.06
CA GLY A 98 0.18 -14.87 11.33
C GLY A 98 -0.67 -14.88 10.07
N ASN A 99 -0.50 -15.92 9.26
CA ASN A 99 -1.25 -16.06 8.01
C ASN A 99 -2.73 -16.41 8.22
N GLY A 100 -3.13 -16.75 9.45
CA GLY A 100 -4.50 -17.13 9.82
C GLY A 100 -4.90 -18.57 9.45
N TRP A 101 -4.02 -19.32 8.78
CA TRP A 101 -4.26 -20.68 8.27
C TRP A 101 -3.42 -21.75 8.96
N SER A 102 -2.28 -21.36 9.54
CA SER A 102 -1.36 -22.29 10.20
C SER A 102 -1.11 -21.83 11.64
N MET A 103 -1.15 -22.78 12.58
CA MET A 103 -0.67 -22.57 13.94
C MET A 103 0.79 -22.08 13.90
N ASP A 104 1.14 -21.15 14.78
CA ASP A 104 2.48 -20.55 14.90
C ASP A 104 2.99 -19.80 13.65
N SER A 105 2.09 -19.43 12.74
CA SER A 105 2.46 -18.61 11.57
C SER A 105 2.75 -17.14 11.89
N GLY A 106 2.36 -16.70 13.09
CA GLY A 106 2.67 -15.38 13.63
C GLY A 106 3.98 -15.38 14.42
N ARG A 107 4.46 -14.18 14.76
CA ARG A 107 5.55 -14.00 15.73
C ARG A 107 5.03 -13.90 17.15
#